data_AF-A0A371PLP9-F1
#
_entry.id   AF-A0A371PLP9-F1
#
_cell.length_a   1.000
_cell.length_b   1.000
_cell.length_c   1.000
_cell.angle_alpha   90.00
_cell.angle_beta   90.00
_cell.angle_gamma   90.00
#
_symmetry.space_group_name_H-M   'P 1'
#
loop_
_entity.id
_entity.type
_entity.pdbx_description
1 polymer ?
#
loop_
_entity_poly.entity_id
_entity_poly.type
_entity_poly.pdbx_seq_one_letter_code
_entity_poly.pdbx_strand_id
1 'polypeptide(L)'
;MKTKWDKWEVTRAKGKKNFIIFTGILGWGVPTGILFSTTSTFFNNQELIMNQEFYQTLLTSLVLFPLGGIFFGLWTWHWTEKLYRKSKGE
;
A
#
# COMPACT_ATOMS: atom_id res chain seq x y z
N MET A 1 6.18 -28.65 -5.66
CA MET A 1 6.57 -27.22 -5.45
C MET A 1 5.38 -26.35 -5.79
N LYS A 2 4.96 -25.44 -4.91
CA LYS A 2 3.90 -24.47 -5.25
C LYS A 2 4.49 -23.39 -6.15
N THR A 3 3.88 -23.14 -7.30
CA THR A 3 4.30 -22.07 -8.21
C THR A 3 3.89 -20.71 -7.65
N LYS A 4 4.50 -19.63 -8.15
CA LYS A 4 4.06 -18.26 -7.82
C LYS A 4 2.60 -18.00 -8.21
N TRP A 5 2.09 -18.73 -9.20
CA TRP A 5 0.72 -18.61 -9.69
C TRP A 5 -0.29 -19.32 -8.79
N ASP A 6 0.07 -20.44 -8.16
CA ASP A 6 -0.80 -21.11 -7.18
C ASP A 6 -1.08 -20.18 -5.98
N LYS A 7 -0.08 -19.39 -5.56
CA LYS A 7 -0.25 -18.36 -4.52
C LYS A 7 -1.12 -17.19 -5.00
N TRP A 8 -0.96 -16.79 -6.26
CA TRP A 8 -1.80 -15.75 -6.86
C TRP A 8 -3.27 -16.20 -6.97
N GLU A 9 -3.54 -17.44 -7.35
CA GLU A 9 -4.91 -18.00 -7.43
C GLU A 9 -5.64 -17.92 -6.08
N VAL A 10 -4.98 -18.31 -4.98
CA VAL A 10 -5.54 -18.18 -3.62
C VAL A 10 -5.80 -16.72 -3.25
N THR A 11 -4.89 -15.82 -3.63
CA THR A 11 -5.03 -14.38 -3.37
C THR A 11 -6.16 -13.78 -4.20
N ARG A 12 -6.27 -14.18 -5.47
CA ARG A 12 -7.28 -13.76 -6.42
C ARG A 12 -8.67 -14.22 -6.01
N ALA A 13 -8.78 -15.44 -5.47
CA ALA A 13 -10.04 -16.00 -4.97
C ALA A 13 -10.66 -15.16 -3.83
N LYS A 14 -9.85 -14.47 -3.03
CA LYS A 14 -10.32 -13.53 -1.99
C LYS A 14 -10.87 -12.23 -2.59
N GLY A 15 -10.61 -11.97 -3.87
CA GLY A 15 -11.12 -10.83 -4.63
C GLY A 15 -10.23 -9.58 -4.58
N LYS A 16 -10.42 -8.74 -5.60
CA LYS A 16 -9.65 -7.51 -5.83
C LYS A 16 -9.73 -6.51 -4.66
N LYS A 17 -10.91 -6.35 -4.05
CA LYS A 17 -11.10 -5.44 -2.91
C LYS A 17 -10.23 -5.84 -1.71
N ASN A 18 -10.21 -7.13 -1.37
CA ASN A 18 -9.35 -7.64 -0.30
C ASN A 18 -7.86 -7.39 -0.60
N PHE A 19 -7.43 -7.63 -1.84
CA PHE A 19 -6.03 -7.37 -2.21
C PHE A 19 -5.66 -5.88 -2.07
N ILE A 20 -6.52 -4.96 -2.50
CA ILE A 20 -6.26 -3.52 -2.38
C ILE A 20 -6.18 -3.12 -0.90
N ILE A 21 -7.06 -3.64 -0.05
CA ILE A 21 -7.05 -3.31 1.38
C ILE A 21 -5.79 -3.87 2.06
N PHE A 22 -5.51 -5.18 1.90
CA PHE A 22 -4.42 -5.82 2.62
C PHE A 22 -3.04 -5.53 2.01
N THR A 23 -2.91 -5.52 0.69
CA THR A 23 -1.63 -5.34 0.00
C THR A 23 -1.37 -3.88 -0.34
N GLY A 24 -2.40 -3.15 -0.79
CA GLY A 24 -2.29 -1.73 -1.13
C GLY A 24 -2.27 -0.83 0.11
N ILE A 25 -3.36 -0.82 0.89
CA ILE A 25 -3.51 0.09 2.03
C ILE A 25 -2.65 -0.38 3.21
N LEU A 26 -2.87 -1.60 3.71
CA LEU A 26 -2.18 -2.10 4.91
C LEU A 26 -0.73 -2.50 4.63
N GLY A 27 -0.45 -3.03 3.44
CA GLY A 27 0.89 -3.49 3.06
C GLY A 27 1.82 -2.39 2.56
N TRP A 28 1.28 -1.32 1.95
CA TRP A 28 2.08 -0.26 1.36
C TRP A 28 1.73 1.12 1.90
N GLY A 29 0.45 1.52 1.90
CA GLY A 29 0.01 2.85 2.34
C GLY A 29 0.31 3.16 3.81
N VAL A 30 -0.04 2.27 4.74
CA VAL A 30 0.17 2.45 6.18
C VAL A 30 1.66 2.47 6.54
N PRO A 31 2.50 1.49 6.12
CA PRO A 31 3.94 1.54 6.37
C PRO A 31 4.61 2.78 5.78
N THR A 32 4.21 3.19 4.57
CA THR A 32 4.76 4.39 3.92
C THR A 32 4.37 5.66 4.66
N GLY A 33 3.12 5.77 5.13
CA GLY A 33 2.67 6.90 5.96
C GLY A 33 3.43 7.00 7.28
N ILE A 34 3.69 5.87 7.95
CA ILE A 34 4.49 5.82 9.18
C ILE A 34 5.94 6.21 8.91
N LEU A 35 6.55 5.67 7.85
CA LEU A 35 7.92 6.01 7.45
C LEU A 35 8.04 7.48 7.08
N PHE A 36 7.10 8.02 6.32
CA PHE A 36 7.06 9.42 5.95
C PHE A 36 6.94 10.31 7.18
N SER A 37 6.00 10.02 8.08
CA SER A 37 5.86 10.79 9.32
C SER A 37 7.14 10.76 10.15
N THR A 38 7.77 9.60 10.31
CA THR A 38 8.99 9.44 11.12
C THR A 38 10.18 10.16 10.48
N THR A 39 10.34 10.07 9.16
CA THR A 39 11.41 10.75 8.43
C THR A 39 11.19 12.25 8.38
N SER A 40 9.97 12.74 8.13
CA SER A 40 9.65 14.17 8.19
C SER A 40 9.96 14.78 9.56
N THR A 41 9.67 14.08 10.66
CA THR A 41 10.07 14.53 12.00
C THR A 41 11.59 14.55 12.16
N PHE A 42 12.30 13.52 11.68
CA PHE A 42 13.77 13.45 11.76
C PHE A 42 14.47 14.55 10.94
N PHE A 43 14.00 14.83 9.73
CA PHE A 43 14.63 15.81 8.83
C PHE A 43 14.32 17.27 9.19
N ASN A 44 13.17 17.55 9.81
CA ASN A 44 12.80 18.93 10.13
C ASN A 44 13.45 19.46 11.41
N ASN A 45 14.26 18.67 12.13
CA ASN A 45 14.82 19.03 13.45
C ASN A 45 13.76 19.57 14.43
N GLN A 46 12.48 19.35 14.15
CA GLN A 46 11.40 19.65 15.07
C GLN A 46 11.57 18.64 16.19
N GLU A 47 11.75 19.13 17.42
CA GLU A 47 11.40 18.32 18.58
C GLU A 47 10.01 17.70 18.30
N LEU A 48 9.75 16.48 18.78
CA LEU A 48 8.44 15.82 18.73
C LEU A 48 7.42 16.62 19.57
N ILE A 49 7.24 17.88 19.24
CA ILE A 49 6.24 18.76 19.80
C ILE A 49 4.99 18.34 19.06
N MET A 50 4.09 17.70 19.80
CA MET A 50 2.76 17.35 19.35
C MET A 50 1.94 18.65 19.18
N ASN A 51 2.34 19.49 18.22
CA ASN A 51 1.74 20.76 17.86
C ASN A 51 0.72 20.55 16.72
N GLN A 52 -0.11 21.57 16.49
CA GLN A 52 -1.20 21.50 15.52
C GLN A 52 -0.72 21.20 14.09
N GLU A 53 0.47 21.66 13.71
CA GLU A 53 1.10 21.34 12.40
C GLU A 53 1.48 19.86 12.27
N PHE A 54 2.01 19.23 13.33
CA PHE A 54 2.30 17.81 13.31
C PHE A 54 1.03 16.98 13.09
N TYR A 55 -0.04 17.28 13.82
CA TYR A 55 -1.32 16.57 13.64
C TYR A 55 -1.92 16.80 12.25
N GLN A 56 -1.83 18.02 11.69
CA GLN A 56 -2.29 18.29 10.32
C GLN A 56 -1.48 17.52 9.28
N THR A 57 -0.15 17.47 9.43
CA THR A 57 0.75 16.73 8.54
C THR A 57 0.50 15.23 8.64
N LEU A 58 0.30 14.72 9.85
CA LEU A 58 -0.02 13.32 10.12
C LEU A 58 -1.36 12.93 9.52
N LEU A 59 -2.44 13.69 9.76
CA LEU A 59 -3.75 13.42 9.16
C LEU A 59 -3.71 13.48 7.64
N THR A 60 -3.06 14.50 7.07
CA THR A 60 -2.94 14.64 5.61
C THR A 60 -2.19 13.45 5.03
N SER A 61 -1.07 13.06 5.63
CA SER A 61 -0.28 11.90 5.22
C SER A 61 -1.07 10.60 5.37
N LEU A 62 -1.78 10.40 6.48
CA LEU A 62 -2.59 9.22 6.76
C LEU A 62 -3.80 9.10 5.82
N VAL A 63 -4.18 10.17 5.11
CA VAL A 63 -5.18 10.10 4.04
C VAL A 63 -4.53 9.96 2.67
N LEU A 64 -3.49 10.75 2.38
CA LEU A 64 -2.80 10.74 1.08
C LEU A 64 -2.11 9.40 0.79
N PHE A 65 -1.41 8.83 1.77
CA PHE A 65 -0.65 7.59 1.58
C PHE A 65 -1.54 6.36 1.39
N PRO A 66 -2.65 6.17 2.13
CA PRO A 66 -3.64 5.14 1.81
C PRO A 66 -4.31 5.32 0.45
N LEU A 67 -4.58 6.56 0.01
CA LEU A 67 -5.06 6.81 -1.35
C LEU A 67 -4.02 6.37 -2.40
N GLY A 68 -2.74 6.69 -2.18
CA GLY A 68 -1.64 6.17 -2.98
C GLY A 68 -1.56 4.63 -2.94
N GLY A 69 -1.76 4.04 -1.76
CA GLY A 69 -1.82 2.58 -1.57
C GLY A 69 -2.99 1.92 -2.29
N ILE A 70 -4.14 2.59 -2.41
CA ILE A 70 -5.26 2.12 -3.24
C ILE A 70 -4.86 2.10 -4.70
N PHE A 71 -4.27 3.19 -5.20
CA PHE A 71 -3.81 3.27 -6.59
C PHE A 71 -2.74 2.22 -6.88
N PHE A 72 -1.76 2.06 -5.99
CA PHE A 72 -0.72 1.04 -6.10
C PHE A 72 -1.30 -0.39 -6.05
N GLY A 73 -2.22 -0.66 -5.11
CA GLY A 73 -2.89 -1.95 -5.02
C GLY A 73 -3.71 -2.28 -6.27
N LEU A 74 -4.40 -1.29 -6.84
CA LEU A 74 -5.11 -1.42 -8.12
C LEU A 74 -4.13 -1.70 -9.25
N TRP A 75 -3.08 -0.89 -9.41
CA TRP A 75 -2.08 -1.04 -10.45
C TRP A 75 -1.44 -2.42 -10.41
N THR A 76 -0.94 -2.82 -9.23
CA THR A 76 -0.29 -4.13 -9.02
C THR A 76 -1.26 -5.27 -9.31
N TRP A 77 -2.52 -5.17 -8.89
CA TRP A 77 -3.52 -6.19 -9.22
C TRP A 77 -3.69 -6.39 -10.73
N HIS A 78 -3.89 -5.32 -11.49
CA HIS A 78 -4.10 -5.44 -12.94
C HIS A 78 -2.82 -5.95 -13.64
N TRP A 79 -1.65 -5.51 -13.20
CA TRP A 79 -0.39 -5.99 -13.74
C TRP A 79 -0.20 -7.49 -13.46
N THR A 80 -0.37 -7.93 -12.21
CA THR A 80 -0.22 -9.33 -11.84
C THR A 80 -1.26 -10.21 -12.52
N GLU A 81 -2.52 -9.76 -12.63
CA GLU A 81 -3.57 -10.47 -13.37
C GLU A 81 -3.22 -10.62 -14.86
N LYS A 82 -2.67 -9.55 -15.48
CA LYS A 82 -2.21 -9.60 -16.88
C LYS A 82 -1.07 -10.61 -17.08
N LEU A 83 -0.09 -10.62 -16.19
CA LEU A 83 1.01 -11.59 -16.25
C LEU A 83 0.53 -13.03 -15.99
N TYR A 84 -0.42 -13.19 -15.07
CA TYR A 84 -1.02 -14.49 -14.75
C TYR A 84 -1.77 -15.06 -15.97
N ARG A 85 -2.64 -14.27 -16.61
CA ARG A 85 -3.34 -14.66 -17.85
C ARG A 85 -2.37 -15.05 -18.96
N LYS A 86 -1.36 -14.20 -19.20
CA LYS A 86 -0.29 -14.49 -20.16
C LYS A 86 0.44 -15.81 -19.86
N SER A 87 0.64 -16.13 -18.58
CA SER A 87 1.30 -17.38 -18.18
C SER A 87 0.42 -18.62 -18.35
N LYS A 88 -0.90 -18.47 -18.30
CA LYS A 88 -1.88 -19.55 -18.50
C LYS A 88 -2.28 -19.71 -19.97
N GLY A 89 -1.83 -18.82 -20.85
CA GLY A 89 -2.16 -18.84 -22.28
C GLY A 89 -3.54 -18.25 -22.61
N GLU A 90 -4.13 -17.49 -21.68
CA GLU A 90 -5.38 -16.74 -21.85
C GLU A 90 -5.18 -15.31 -22.36
#